data_AF-A0A835UUX4-F1
#
_entry.id   AF-A0A835UUX4-F1
#
_cell.length_a   1.000
_cell.length_b   1.000
_cell.length_c   1.000
_cell.angle_alpha   90.00
_cell.angle_beta   90.00
_cell.angle_gamma   90.00
#
_symmetry.space_group_name_H-M   'P 1'
#
loop_
_entity.id
_entity.type
_entity.pdbx_description
1 polymer ?
#
loop_
_entity_poly.entity_id
_entity_poly.type
_entity_poly.pdbx_seq_one_letter_code
_entity_poly.pdbx_strand_id
1 'polypeptide(L)'
;MKVLKDKPDVSRWTLKYEVFGQDVEFSWLARNMQPIPNQKIHWRSLEGLPNRGAVRFYPKGPSSCRIELTVSYEVPQVLAPVASALKPFLESLLLRGLDSFVTFAREYQESVPKS
;
A
#
# COMPACT_ATOMS: atom_id res chain seq x y z
N MET A 1 -1.53 -0.55 -10.80
CA MET A 1 -2.48 0.49 -10.32
C MET A 1 -2.88 1.35 -11.51
N LYS A 2 -4.15 1.75 -11.62
CA LYS A 2 -4.66 2.63 -12.68
C LYS A 2 -5.48 3.77 -12.04
N VAL A 3 -5.17 5.03 -12.34
CA VAL A 3 -6.01 6.17 -11.94
C VAL A 3 -7.19 6.30 -12.91
N LEU A 4 -8.39 6.54 -12.38
CA LEU A 4 -9.59 6.72 -13.21
C LEU A 4 -9.55 8.10 -13.89
N LYS A 5 -9.69 8.14 -15.22
CA LYS A 5 -9.61 9.39 -16.01
C LYS A 5 -10.61 10.45 -15.54
N ASP A 6 -11.79 10.03 -15.12
CA ASP A 6 -12.87 10.94 -14.70
C ASP A 6 -12.85 11.29 -13.20
N LYS A 7 -12.02 10.59 -12.40
CA LYS A 7 -11.91 10.76 -10.95
C LYS A 7 -10.45 10.61 -10.52
N PRO A 8 -9.62 11.67 -10.66
CA PRO A 8 -8.18 11.57 -10.46
C PRO A 8 -7.77 11.26 -9.02
N ASP A 9 -8.66 11.47 -8.06
CA ASP A 9 -8.46 11.13 -6.65
C ASP A 9 -8.76 9.65 -6.33
N VAL A 10 -9.26 8.89 -7.30
CA VAL A 10 -9.57 7.47 -7.17
C VAL A 10 -8.63 6.64 -8.03
N SER A 11 -8.09 5.60 -7.39
CA SER A 11 -7.19 4.64 -8.00
C SER A 11 -7.78 3.23 -7.93
N ARG A 12 -7.69 2.49 -9.03
CA ARG A 12 -8.00 1.06 -9.09
C ARG A 12 -6.74 0.24 -8.82
N TRP A 13 -6.88 -0.67 -7.87
CA TRP A 13 -5.85 -1.61 -7.47
C TRP A 13 -6.33 -3.03 -7.73
N THR A 14 -5.37 -3.88 -8.06
CA THR A 14 -5.59 -5.29 -8.34
C THR A 14 -4.44 -6.05 -7.70
N LEU A 15 -4.76 -7.02 -6.87
CA LEU A 15 -3.84 -7.99 -6.29
C LEU A 15 -4.12 -9.34 -6.95
N LYS A 16 -3.15 -9.84 -7.73
CA LYS A 16 -3.18 -11.17 -8.34
C LYS A 16 -2.18 -12.06 -7.61
N TYR A 17 -2.59 -13.27 -7.25
CA TYR A 17 -1.70 -14.23 -6.61
C TYR A 17 -2.19 -15.67 -6.76
N GLU A 18 -1.27 -16.61 -6.71
CA GLU A 18 -1.56 -18.03 -6.74
C GLU A 18 -1.76 -18.56 -5.31
N VAL A 19 -2.83 -19.33 -5.09
CA VAL A 19 -3.11 -20.05 -3.85
C VAL A 19 -3.45 -21.50 -4.21
N PHE A 20 -2.66 -22.46 -3.72
CA PHE A 20 -2.87 -23.89 -4.00
C PHE A 20 -3.01 -24.20 -5.51
N GLY A 21 -2.22 -23.55 -6.36
CA GLY A 21 -2.29 -23.75 -7.81
C GLY A 21 -3.45 -23.05 -8.51
N GLN A 22 -4.22 -22.20 -7.80
CA GLN A 22 -5.29 -21.38 -8.38
C GLN A 22 -4.93 -19.90 -8.34
N ASP A 23 -5.06 -19.23 -9.49
CA ASP A 23 -4.95 -17.78 -9.57
C ASP A 23 -6.18 -17.12 -8.93
N VAL A 24 -5.93 -16.30 -7.92
CA VAL A 24 -6.94 -15.48 -7.26
C VAL A 24 -6.64 -14.02 -7.53
N GLU A 25 -7.69 -13.27 -7.87
CA GLU A 25 -7.61 -11.85 -8.17
C GLU A 25 -8.58 -11.05 -7.31
N PHE A 26 -8.06 -10.07 -6.58
CA PHE A 26 -8.87 -9.08 -5.86
C PHE A 26 -8.66 -7.72 -6.47
N SER A 27 -9.76 -7.02 -6.74
CA SER A 27 -9.71 -5.64 -7.19
C SER A 27 -10.49 -4.76 -6.24
N TRP A 28 -10.00 -3.54 -6.01
CA TRP A 28 -10.69 -2.52 -5.24
C TRP A 28 -10.44 -1.13 -5.81
N LEU A 29 -11.39 -0.24 -5.54
CA LEU A 29 -11.19 1.19 -5.73
C LEU A 29 -10.74 1.79 -4.40
N ALA A 30 -9.73 2.63 -4.43
CA ALA A 30 -9.24 3.34 -3.26
C ALA A 30 -9.15 4.85 -3.54
N ARG A 31 -9.48 5.64 -2.52
CA ARG A 31 -9.33 7.10 -2.52
C ARG A 31 -8.33 7.52 -1.46
N ASN A 32 -7.43 8.41 -1.84
CA ASN A 32 -6.56 9.09 -0.88
C ASN A 32 -7.39 10.13 -0.12
N MET A 33 -7.31 10.07 1.20
CA MET A 33 -7.89 11.08 2.09
C MET A 33 -6.93 12.28 2.17
N GLN A 34 -7.38 13.40 2.75
CA GLN A 34 -6.57 14.63 2.83
C GLN A 34 -5.18 14.34 3.42
N PRO A 35 -4.09 14.48 2.64
CA PRO A 35 -2.75 14.20 3.13
C PRO A 35 -2.33 15.25 4.15
N ILE A 36 -1.49 14.85 5.10
CA ILE A 36 -0.78 15.78 5.98
C ILE A 36 0.65 15.86 5.44
N PRO A 37 1.07 17.00 4.87
CA PRO A 37 2.38 17.14 4.25
C PRO A 37 3.50 16.65 5.17
N ASN A 38 4.42 15.85 4.60
CA ASN A 38 5.59 15.28 5.27
C ASN A 38 5.30 14.42 6.51
N GLN A 39 4.03 14.06 6.77
CA GLN A 39 3.64 13.34 7.98
C GLN A 39 2.77 12.13 7.70
N LYS A 40 1.78 12.24 6.81
CA LYS A 40 0.79 11.18 6.62
C LYS A 40 0.18 11.16 5.23
N ILE A 41 0.20 9.97 4.64
CA ILE A 41 -0.64 9.60 3.51
C ILE A 41 -1.60 8.52 4.01
N HIS A 42 -2.88 8.62 3.70
CA HIS A 42 -3.85 7.61 4.12
C HIS A 42 -4.97 7.46 3.10
N TRP A 43 -5.54 6.25 3.05
CA TRP A 43 -6.53 5.87 2.08
C TRP A 43 -7.63 5.02 2.70
N ARG A 44 -8.72 4.90 1.96
CA ARG A 44 -9.78 3.92 2.20
C ARG A 44 -10.27 3.34 0.89
N SER A 45 -10.67 2.08 0.91
CA SER A 45 -11.42 1.47 -0.18
C SER A 45 -12.79 2.15 -0.33
N LEU A 46 -13.25 2.26 -1.56
CA LEU A 46 -14.61 2.70 -1.90
C LEU A 46 -15.48 1.51 -2.31
N GLU A 47 -14.89 0.53 -3.02
CA GLU A 47 -15.57 -0.64 -3.57
C GLU A 47 -14.60 -1.82 -3.65
N GLY A 48 -15.12 -3.05 -3.77
CA GLY A 48 -14.33 -4.27 -3.86
C GLY A 48 -13.90 -4.77 -2.48
N LEU A 49 -12.63 -5.16 -2.35
CA LEU A 49 -12.05 -5.65 -1.09
C LEU A 49 -11.99 -4.53 -0.03
N PRO A 50 -12.73 -4.63 1.10
CA PRO A 50 -12.69 -3.61 2.14
C PRO A 50 -11.30 -3.51 2.76
N ASN A 51 -10.67 -2.35 2.61
CA ASN A 51 -9.38 -2.06 3.23
C ASN A 51 -9.18 -0.56 3.48
N ARG A 52 -8.30 -0.26 4.41
CA ARG A 52 -7.82 1.10 4.70
C ARG A 52 -6.38 1.02 5.17
N GLY A 53 -5.67 2.12 5.04
CA GLY A 53 -4.33 2.19 5.60
C GLY A 53 -3.79 3.59 5.68
N ALA A 54 -2.64 3.68 6.31
CA ALA A 54 -1.89 4.92 6.45
C ALA A 54 -0.39 4.62 6.42
N VAL A 55 0.33 5.46 5.67
CA VAL A 55 1.77 5.61 5.78
C VAL A 55 2.03 6.84 6.64
N ARG A 56 2.80 6.69 7.71
CA ARG A 56 3.24 7.77 8.58
C ARG A 56 4.75 7.96 8.45
N PHE A 57 5.15 9.22 8.43
CA PHE A 57 6.54 9.63 8.31
C PHE A 57 6.94 10.37 9.58
N TYR A 58 8.01 9.91 10.21
CA TYR A 58 8.57 10.53 11.41
C TYR A 58 10.00 10.97 11.12
N PRO A 59 10.31 12.28 11.11
CA PRO A 59 11.66 12.77 10.93
C PRO A 59 12.62 12.16 11.96
N LYS A 60 13.80 11.75 11.50
CA LYS A 60 14.91 11.29 12.36
C LYS A 60 16.16 12.16 12.23
N GLY A 61 16.20 13.04 11.23
CA GLY A 61 17.24 14.03 10.99
C GLY A 61 16.99 14.77 9.67
N PRO A 62 17.95 15.58 9.21
CA PRO A 62 17.82 16.39 7.99
C PRO A 62 17.62 15.58 6.70
N SER A 63 18.08 14.33 6.68
CA SER A 63 18.06 13.45 5.49
C SER A 63 17.51 12.06 5.77
N SER A 64 16.80 11.87 6.88
CA SER A 64 16.27 10.56 7.27
C SER A 64 14.91 10.66 7.95
N CYS A 65 14.06 9.67 7.67
CA CYS A 65 12.78 9.50 8.33
C CYS A 65 12.53 8.02 8.62
N ARG A 66 11.75 7.75 9.66
CA ARG A 66 11.16 6.45 9.93
C ARG A 66 9.78 6.40 9.29
N ILE A 67 9.50 5.31 8.58
CA ILE A 67 8.22 5.07 7.94
C ILE A 67 7.46 4.01 8.74
N GLU A 68 6.19 4.26 9.04
CA GLU A 68 5.28 3.26 9.58
C GLU A 68 4.10 3.06 8.63
N LEU A 69 3.88 1.82 8.21
CA LEU A 69 2.75 1.41 7.40
C LEU A 69 1.75 0.65 8.28
N THR A 70 0.51 1.13 8.32
CA THR A 70 -0.62 0.42 8.93
C THR A 70 -1.62 0.07 7.85
N VAL A 71 -2.03 -1.20 7.79
CA VAL A 71 -3.08 -1.67 6.88
C VAL A 71 -4.12 -2.44 7.70
N SER A 72 -5.39 -2.20 7.40
CA SER A 72 -6.55 -2.90 7.96
C SER A 72 -7.40 -3.36 6.79
N TYR A 73 -7.72 -4.65 6.76
CA TYR A 73 -8.44 -5.30 5.67
C TYR A 73 -9.40 -6.34 6.23
N GLU A 74 -10.44 -6.64 5.46
CA GLU A 74 -11.34 -7.75 5.74
C GLU A 74 -10.97 -8.94 4.87
N VAL A 75 -11.03 -10.15 5.44
CA VAL A 75 -10.79 -11.39 4.69
C VAL A 75 -12.14 -11.87 4.14
N PRO A 76 -12.31 -11.98 2.80
CA PRO A 76 -13.51 -12.55 2.21
C PRO A 76 -13.78 -13.98 2.73
N GLN A 77 -15.04 -14.31 3.01
CA GLN A 77 -15.40 -15.60 3.61
C GLN A 77 -14.96 -16.82 2.78
N VAL A 78 -14.90 -16.68 1.44
CA VAL A 78 -14.38 -17.72 0.54
C VAL A 78 -12.92 -18.10 0.85
N LEU A 79 -12.15 -17.19 1.46
CA LEU A 79 -10.77 -17.42 1.89
C LEU A 79 -10.64 -17.82 3.36
N ALA A 80 -11.76 -18.00 4.09
CA ALA A 80 -11.71 -18.40 5.50
C ALA A 80 -10.87 -19.68 5.76
N PRO A 81 -10.91 -20.73 4.92
CA PRO A 81 -10.08 -21.93 5.12
C PRO A 81 -8.58 -21.66 5.08
N VAL A 82 -8.16 -20.56 4.45
CA VAL A 82 -6.75 -20.21 4.21
C VAL A 82 -6.33 -18.95 4.96
N ALA A 83 -7.21 -18.40 5.80
CA ALA A 83 -7.02 -17.11 6.47
C ALA A 83 -5.75 -17.04 7.33
N SER A 84 -5.36 -18.16 7.95
CA SER A 84 -4.13 -18.27 8.75
C SER A 84 -2.85 -18.04 7.93
N ALA A 85 -2.85 -18.42 6.65
CA ALA A 85 -1.71 -18.21 5.76
C ALA A 85 -1.66 -16.79 5.18
N LEU A 86 -2.79 -16.08 5.13
CA LEU A 86 -2.87 -14.74 4.53
C LEU A 86 -2.06 -13.69 5.30
N LYS A 87 -2.08 -13.74 6.64
CA LYS A 87 -1.39 -12.74 7.46
C LYS A 87 0.13 -12.71 7.22
N PRO A 88 0.90 -13.81 7.40
CA PRO A 88 2.35 -13.78 7.17
C PRO A 88 2.71 -13.49 5.71
N PHE A 89 1.86 -13.92 4.77
CA PHE A 89 2.03 -13.60 3.36
C PHE A 89 1.89 -12.09 3.10
N LEU A 90 0.82 -11.46 3.58
CA LEU A 90 0.58 -10.03 3.40
C LEU A 90 1.66 -9.21 4.10
N GLU A 91 2.10 -9.61 5.29
CA GLU A 91 3.24 -8.97 5.97
C GLU A 91 4.49 -9.00 5.09
N SER A 92 4.84 -10.15 4.51
CA SER A 92 5.98 -10.28 3.59
C SER A 92 5.82 -9.41 2.34
N LEU A 93 4.62 -9.35 1.76
CA LEU A 93 4.33 -8.50 0.61
C LEU A 93 4.52 -7.01 0.93
N LEU A 94 3.98 -6.55 2.06
CA LEU A 94 4.07 -5.16 2.50
C LEU A 94 5.52 -4.77 2.84
N LEU A 95 6.27 -5.66 3.51
CA LEU A 95 7.69 -5.43 3.81
C LEU A 95 8.53 -5.28 2.54
N ARG A 96 8.39 -6.20 1.57
CA ARG A 96 9.07 -6.06 0.26
C ARG A 96 8.72 -4.76 -0.46
N GLY A 97 7.46 -4.34 -0.36
CA GLY A 97 7.01 -3.06 -0.91
C GLY A 97 7.69 -1.86 -0.23
N LEU A 98 7.83 -1.89 1.09
CA LEU A 98 8.56 -0.85 1.84
C LEU A 98 10.05 -0.85 1.52
N ASP A 99 10.70 -2.01 1.41
CA ASP A 99 12.11 -2.11 1.03
C ASP A 99 12.35 -1.51 -0.37
N SER A 100 11.48 -1.85 -1.33
CA SER A 100 11.53 -1.29 -2.68
C SER A 100 11.35 0.23 -2.67
N PHE A 101 10.45 0.74 -1.83
CA PHE A 101 10.26 2.18 -1.66
C PHE A 101 11.48 2.87 -1.05
N VAL A 102 12.16 2.24 -0.08
CA VAL A 102 13.39 2.78 0.51
C VAL A 102 14.48 2.91 -0.54
N THR A 103 14.67 1.90 -1.39
CA THR A 103 15.61 1.96 -2.51
C THR A 103 15.27 3.12 -3.45
N PHE A 104 14.02 3.20 -3.91
CA PHE A 104 13.56 4.28 -4.78
C PHE A 104 13.78 5.67 -4.17
N ALA A 105 13.45 5.86 -2.89
CA ALA A 105 13.57 7.16 -2.23
C ALA A 105 15.03 7.63 -2.12
N ARG A 106 15.97 6.70 -1.91
CA ARG A 106 17.41 7.00 -1.85
C ARG A 106 17.95 7.37 -3.23
N GLU A 107 17.63 6.58 -4.26
CA GLU A 107 18.01 6.85 -5.65
C GLU A 107 17.44 8.20 -6.12
N TYR A 108 16.18 8.48 -5.79
CA TYR A 108 15.55 9.75 -6.09
C TYR A 108 16.29 10.91 -5.43
N GLN A 109 16.61 10.81 -4.14
CA GLN A 109 17.37 11.84 -3.42
C GLN A 109 18.74 12.12 -4.06
N GLU A 110 19.45 11.10 -4.54
CA GLU A 110 20.73 11.25 -5.23
C GLU A 110 20.59 11.94 -6.59
N SER A 111 19.45 11.73 -7.26
CA SER A 111 19.16 12.34 -8.57
C SER A 111 18.74 13.81 -8.50
N VAL A 112 18.25 14.29 -7.35
CA VAL A 112 17.85 15.69 -7.19
C VAL A 112 19.10 16.57 -6.99
N PRO A 113 19.36 17.58 -7.85
CA PRO A 113 20.48 18.49 -7.66
C PRO A 113 20.40 19.18 -6.30
N LYS A 114 21.49 19.17 -5.53
CA LYS A 114 21.59 19.94 -4.30
C LYS A 114 21.67 21.42 -4.67
N SER A 115 20.62 22.16 -4.31
CA SER A 115 20.56 23.62 -4.38
C SER A 115 21.52 24.28 -3.40
#